data_AF-Q8M9K8-F1
#
_entry.id   AF-Q8M9K8-F1
#
_cell.length_a   1.000
_cell.length_b   1.000
_cell.length_c   1.000
_cell.angle_alpha   90.00
_cell.angle_beta   90.00
_cell.angle_gamma   90.00
#
_symmetry.space_group_name_H-M   'P 1'
#
loop_
_entity.id
_entity.type
_entity.pdbx_description
1 polymer ?
#
loop_
_entity_poly.entity_id
_entity_poly.type
_entity_poly.pdbx_seq_one_letter_code
_entity_poly.pdbx_strand_id
1 'polypeptide(L)'
;TVVGKLEGEREITLGFVDLLRDDVVEKDRSRGIYFTQDWVSLPGVLPVASGGIHVWHMPALTEIFGDDSVLQFGGGTLGHPWGNAPGAVANRVALEACVQARNEGRD
;
A
#
# COMPACT_ATOMS: atom_id res chain seq x y z
N THR A 1 -0.32 6.68 -3.63
CA THR A 1 -0.34 5.24 -4.01
C THR A 1 0.85 4.84 -4.87
N VAL A 2 1.71 5.78 -5.27
CA VAL A 2 2.83 5.58 -6.21
C VAL A 2 2.39 5.33 -7.66
N VAL A 3 1.39 4.47 -7.86
CA VAL A 3 0.93 4.03 -9.18
C VAL A 3 -0.46 4.54 -9.58
N GLY A 4 -1.13 5.29 -8.69
CA GLY A 4 -2.49 5.79 -8.92
C GLY A 4 -2.53 7.21 -9.48
N LYS A 5 -3.69 7.86 -9.33
CA LYS A 5 -3.95 9.18 -9.96
C LYS A 5 -3.22 10.35 -9.31
N LEU A 6 -2.88 10.22 -8.03
CA LEU A 6 -2.25 11.29 -7.22
C LEU A 6 -0.76 11.01 -7.14
N GLU A 7 0.03 12.09 -7.14
CA GLU A 7 1.48 12.03 -7.00
C GLU A 7 1.90 11.25 -5.74
N GLY A 8 3.01 10.52 -5.86
CA GLY A 8 3.68 9.85 -4.76
C GLY A 8 4.97 9.23 -5.28
N GLU A 9 6.09 9.91 -5.04
CA GLU A 9 7.41 9.34 -5.34
C GLU A 9 7.66 8.12 -4.43
N ARG A 10 8.24 7.06 -4.97
CA ARG A 10 8.30 5.74 -4.32
C ARG A 10 9.17 5.78 -3.06
N GLU A 11 10.39 6.29 -3.14
CA GLU A 11 11.33 6.26 -2.00
C GLU A 11 10.87 7.17 -0.87
N ILE A 12 10.34 8.36 -1.19
CA ILE A 12 9.73 9.24 -0.20
C ILE A 12 8.51 8.56 0.45
N THR A 13 7.70 7.84 -0.33
CA THR A 13 6.53 7.11 0.19
C THR A 13 6.93 6.01 1.16
N LEU A 14 7.95 5.22 0.83
CA LEU A 14 8.46 4.20 1.74
C LEU A 14 8.96 4.83 3.04
N GLY A 15 9.72 5.93 2.97
CA GLY A 15 10.21 6.63 4.15
C GLY A 15 9.10 7.07 5.12
N PHE A 16 8.05 7.74 4.64
CA PHE A 16 6.97 8.17 5.55
C PHE A 16 6.02 7.02 5.94
N VAL A 17 5.97 5.91 5.21
CA VAL A 17 5.26 4.69 5.64
C VAL A 17 5.99 4.06 6.83
N ASP A 18 7.32 3.97 6.77
CA ASP A 18 8.14 3.50 7.90
C ASP A 18 7.90 4.39 9.12
N LEU A 19 7.91 5.73 8.95
CA LEU A 19 7.59 6.68 10.05
C LEU A 19 6.20 6.51 10.67
N LEU A 20 5.22 5.99 9.93
CA LEU A 20 3.88 5.75 10.44
C LEU A 20 3.79 4.46 11.25
N ARG A 21 4.64 3.45 10.96
CA ARG A 21 4.47 2.09 11.45
C ARG A 21 5.52 1.67 12.47
N ASP A 22 6.77 1.99 12.21
CA ASP A 22 7.91 1.45 12.94
C ASP A 22 8.17 2.26 14.20
N ASP A 23 8.64 1.61 15.26
CA ASP A 23 8.95 2.27 16.53
C ASP A 23 10.21 3.13 16.43
N VAL A 24 11.19 2.69 15.61
CA VAL A 24 12.44 3.41 15.37
C VAL A 24 12.73 3.44 13.86
N VAL A 25 12.87 4.63 13.30
CA VAL A 25 13.22 4.84 11.89
C VAL A 25 14.54 5.59 11.81
N GLU A 26 15.55 4.97 11.22
CA GLU A 26 16.87 5.57 11.08
C GLU A 26 16.90 6.68 10.03
N LYS A 27 17.82 7.63 10.21
CA LYS A 27 18.08 8.67 9.22
C LYS A 27 18.46 8.05 7.86
N ASP A 28 17.65 8.31 6.86
CA ASP A 28 17.90 7.97 5.46
C ASP A 28 17.45 9.11 4.52
N ARG A 29 18.41 9.88 4.01
CA ARG A 29 18.11 10.99 3.10
C ARG A 29 17.60 10.54 1.74
N SER A 30 17.89 9.31 1.31
CA SER A 30 17.39 8.79 0.03
C SER A 30 15.88 8.58 0.04
N ARG A 31 15.32 8.35 1.24
CA ARG A 31 13.88 8.23 1.51
C ARG A 31 13.25 9.46 2.18
N GLY A 32 13.98 10.59 2.21
CA GLY A 32 13.48 11.85 2.78
C GLY A 32 13.49 11.92 4.31
N ILE A 33 14.14 10.99 5.01
CA ILE A 33 14.25 10.96 6.47
C ILE A 33 15.52 11.68 6.91
N TYR A 34 15.36 12.88 7.46
CA TYR A 34 16.49 13.74 7.83
C TYR A 34 17.07 13.46 9.22
N PHE A 35 16.27 12.88 10.11
CA PHE A 35 16.61 12.57 11.50
C PHE A 35 16.14 11.16 11.84
N THR A 36 16.90 10.46 12.68
CA THR A 36 16.42 9.23 13.31
C THR A 36 15.26 9.58 14.24
N GLN A 37 14.16 8.84 14.15
CA GLN A 37 12.94 9.04 14.92
C GLN A 37 12.69 7.80 15.80
N ASP A 38 12.49 8.02 17.10
CA ASP A 38 12.07 7.01 18.07
C ASP A 38 10.67 7.40 18.61
N TRP A 39 9.71 6.51 18.49
CA TRP A 39 8.32 6.70 18.89
C TRP A 39 8.00 6.14 20.28
N VAL A 40 8.98 5.58 20.98
CA VAL A 40 8.91 5.13 22.38
C VAL A 40 7.67 4.28 22.66
N SER A 41 7.45 3.28 21.81
CA SER A 41 6.34 2.33 21.82
C SER A 41 4.95 2.94 21.61
N LEU A 42 4.87 4.14 21.03
CA LEU A 42 3.60 4.66 20.51
C LEU A 42 3.07 3.69 19.43
N PRO A 43 1.79 3.30 19.48
CA PRO A 43 1.24 2.42 18.46
C PRO A 43 1.33 3.02 17.05
N GLY A 44 1.73 2.20 16.08
CA GLY A 44 1.79 2.59 14.68
C GLY A 44 0.41 2.84 14.05
N VAL A 45 0.43 3.46 12.88
CA VAL A 45 -0.74 3.84 12.08
C VAL A 45 -0.75 3.02 10.79
N LEU A 46 -1.91 2.46 10.43
CA LEU A 46 -2.09 1.77 9.15
C LEU A 46 -2.13 2.81 7.99
N PRO A 47 -1.17 2.80 7.05
CA PRO A 47 -1.25 3.64 5.87
C PRO A 47 -2.37 3.16 4.94
N VAL A 48 -3.00 4.13 4.28
CA VAL A 48 -4.12 3.90 3.38
C VAL A 48 -3.72 4.30 1.96
N ALA A 49 -3.61 3.31 1.06
CA ALA A 49 -3.36 3.53 -0.35
C ALA A 49 -4.71 3.70 -1.09
N SER A 50 -5.01 4.94 -1.52
CA SER A 50 -6.28 5.29 -2.16
C SER A 50 -6.10 6.21 -3.35
N GLY A 51 -6.98 6.09 -4.34
CA GLY A 51 -7.11 7.02 -5.47
C GLY A 51 -6.55 6.51 -6.79
N GLY A 52 -7.46 6.28 -7.76
CA GLY A 52 -7.09 5.92 -9.14
C GLY A 52 -6.41 4.55 -9.28
N ILE A 53 -6.68 3.62 -8.37
CA ILE A 53 -6.14 2.26 -8.40
C ILE A 53 -7.19 1.23 -8.82
N HIS A 54 -6.73 0.15 -9.47
CA HIS A 54 -7.53 -0.98 -9.96
C HIS A 54 -6.72 -2.28 -9.88
N VAL A 55 -7.33 -3.43 -10.21
CA VAL A 55 -6.76 -4.77 -9.99
C VAL A 55 -5.33 -4.98 -10.52
N TRP A 56 -4.96 -4.39 -11.67
CA TRP A 56 -3.58 -4.49 -12.19
C TRP A 56 -2.51 -3.84 -11.30
N HIS A 57 -2.89 -2.94 -10.39
CA HIS A 57 -1.96 -2.35 -9.43
C HIS A 57 -1.76 -3.23 -8.20
N MET A 58 -2.54 -4.30 -8.02
CA MET A 58 -2.52 -5.10 -6.79
C MET A 58 -1.12 -5.65 -6.46
N PRO A 59 -0.35 -6.24 -7.41
CA PRO A 59 0.99 -6.76 -7.09
C PRO A 59 1.92 -5.67 -6.57
N ALA A 60 1.99 -4.53 -7.26
CA ALA A 60 2.82 -3.39 -6.85
C ALA A 60 2.37 -2.80 -5.49
N LEU A 61 1.06 -2.75 -5.22
CA LEU A 61 0.54 -2.27 -3.94
C LEU A 61 0.90 -3.22 -2.79
N THR A 62 0.79 -4.53 -3.00
CA THR A 62 1.18 -5.55 -2.00
C THR A 62 2.68 -5.57 -1.75
N GLU A 63 3.49 -5.25 -2.76
CA GLU A 63 4.94 -5.08 -2.65
C GLU A 63 5.31 -3.81 -1.87
N ILE A 64 4.71 -2.67 -2.22
CA ILE A 64 5.05 -1.36 -1.62
C ILE A 64 4.59 -1.26 -0.17
N PHE A 65 3.34 -1.65 0.11
CA PHE A 65 2.72 -1.38 1.41
C PHE A 65 2.70 -2.59 2.34
N GLY A 66 2.88 -3.83 1.84
CA GLY A 66 2.80 -5.02 2.68
C GLY A 66 1.43 -5.23 3.34
N ASP A 67 1.41 -6.12 4.33
CA ASP A 67 0.16 -6.63 4.93
C ASP A 67 -0.56 -5.60 5.82
N ASP A 68 0.18 -4.76 6.55
CA ASP A 68 -0.38 -3.76 7.47
C ASP A 68 -0.85 -2.49 6.75
N SER A 69 -1.69 -2.65 5.73
CA SER A 69 -2.19 -1.55 4.90
C SER A 69 -3.68 -1.68 4.58
N VAL A 70 -4.28 -0.55 4.19
CA VAL A 70 -5.63 -0.54 3.60
C VAL A 70 -5.53 -0.09 2.16
N LEU A 71 -6.01 -0.92 1.23
CA LEU A 71 -6.08 -0.61 -0.20
C LEU A 71 -7.52 -0.24 -0.59
N GLN A 72 -7.75 1.00 -1.01
CA GLN A 72 -9.10 1.52 -1.29
C GLN A 72 -9.40 1.65 -2.78
N PHE A 73 -10.36 0.84 -3.24
CA PHE A 73 -10.81 0.80 -4.63
C PHE A 73 -12.19 1.43 -4.77
N GLY A 74 -12.26 2.75 -4.91
CA GLY A 74 -13.52 3.48 -5.19
C GLY A 74 -14.02 3.21 -6.60
N GLY A 75 -13.51 3.97 -7.58
CA GLY A 75 -13.82 3.74 -9.00
C GLY A 75 -13.47 2.33 -9.49
N GLY A 76 -12.40 1.73 -8.95
CA GLY A 76 -12.00 0.34 -9.22
C GLY A 76 -12.97 -0.74 -8.70
N THR A 77 -14.01 -0.36 -7.93
CA THR A 77 -15.12 -1.26 -7.54
C THR A 77 -16.41 -0.83 -8.20
N LEU A 78 -16.83 0.42 -8.02
CA LEU A 78 -18.13 0.91 -8.50
C LEU A 78 -18.20 1.00 -10.04
N GLY A 79 -17.05 1.07 -10.71
CA GLY A 79 -16.96 1.08 -12.18
C GLY A 79 -16.91 -0.31 -12.83
N HIS A 80 -17.02 -1.39 -12.05
CA HIS A 80 -16.98 -2.75 -12.60
C HIS A 80 -18.20 -3.00 -13.52
N PRO A 81 -18.03 -3.60 -14.72
CA PRO A 81 -19.10 -3.73 -15.72
C PRO A 81 -20.30 -4.57 -15.24
N TRP A 82 -20.12 -5.36 -14.18
CA TRP A 82 -21.17 -6.20 -13.59
C TRP A 82 -21.66 -5.69 -12.22
N GLY A 83 -21.37 -4.43 -11.88
CA GLY A 83 -21.81 -3.79 -10.65
C GLY A 83 -20.90 -4.04 -9.44
N ASN A 84 -21.30 -3.46 -8.31
CA ASN A 84 -20.43 -3.29 -7.13
C ASN A 84 -19.98 -4.62 -6.50
N ALA A 85 -20.88 -5.60 -6.37
CA ALA A 85 -20.55 -6.86 -5.72
C ALA A 85 -19.49 -7.65 -6.53
N PRO A 86 -19.63 -7.84 -7.85
CA PRO A 86 -18.55 -8.40 -8.67
C PRO A 86 -17.25 -7.57 -8.64
N GLY A 87 -17.34 -6.24 -8.60
CA GLY A 87 -16.16 -5.38 -8.45
C GLY A 87 -15.42 -5.61 -7.12
N ALA A 88 -16.15 -5.77 -6.02
CA ALA A 88 -15.56 -6.08 -4.72
C ALA A 88 -14.91 -7.48 -4.71
N VAL A 89 -15.55 -8.47 -5.33
CA VAL A 89 -14.98 -9.81 -5.51
C VAL A 89 -13.70 -9.75 -6.33
N ALA A 90 -13.67 -9.00 -7.44
CA ALA A 90 -12.48 -8.87 -8.28
C ALA A 90 -11.28 -8.32 -7.49
N ASN A 91 -11.49 -7.27 -6.69
CA ASN A 91 -10.43 -6.71 -5.84
C ASN A 91 -10.00 -7.70 -4.74
N ARG A 92 -10.94 -8.42 -4.12
CA ARG A 92 -10.63 -9.40 -3.07
C ARG A 92 -9.81 -10.58 -3.61
N VAL A 93 -10.22 -11.15 -4.74
CA VAL A 93 -9.53 -12.27 -5.39
C VAL A 93 -8.12 -11.85 -5.83
N ALA A 94 -7.98 -10.66 -6.43
CA ALA A 94 -6.68 -10.15 -6.83
C ALA A 94 -5.72 -9.99 -5.62
N LEU A 95 -6.21 -9.48 -4.49
CA LEU A 95 -5.41 -9.33 -3.27
C LEU A 95 -4.94 -10.69 -2.74
N GLU A 96 -5.86 -11.64 -2.55
CA GLU A 96 -5.52 -12.96 -2.02
C GLU A 96 -4.56 -13.72 -2.93
N ALA A 97 -4.71 -13.61 -4.25
CA ALA A 97 -3.80 -14.21 -5.21
C ALA A 97 -2.38 -13.61 -5.13
N CYS A 98 -2.25 -12.29 -4.97
CA CYS A 98 -0.95 -11.63 -4.80
C CYS A 98 -0.28 -12.04 -3.48
N VAL A 99 -1.03 -12.06 -2.38
CA VAL A 99 -0.53 -12.48 -1.07
C VAL A 99 -0.08 -13.95 -1.10
N GLN A 100 -0.87 -14.84 -1.71
CA GLN A 100 -0.48 -16.24 -1.89
C GLN A 100 0.82 -16.35 -2.69
N ALA A 101 0.87 -15.70 -3.87
CA ALA A 101 2.05 -15.76 -4.74
C ALA A 101 3.31 -15.25 -4.03
N ARG A 102 3.22 -14.11 -3.32
CA ARG A 102 4.31 -13.56 -2.51
C ARG A 102 4.76 -14.55 -1.45
N ASN A 103 3.82 -15.17 -0.73
CA ASN A 103 4.13 -16.13 0.33
C ASN A 103 4.72 -17.44 -0.21
N GLU A 104 4.45 -17.78 -1.48
CA GLU A 104 5.07 -18.88 -2.21
C GLU A 104 6.46 -18.50 -2.80
N GLY A 105 6.95 -17.28 -2.53
CA GLY A 105 8.28 -16.81 -2.94
C GLY A 105 8.35 -16.30 -4.38
N ARG A 106 7.21 -15.94 -4.98
CA ARG A 106 7.17 -15.33 -6.31
C ARG A 106 7.49 -13.84 -6.23
N ASP A 107 8.24 -13.39 -7.23
CA ASP A 107 8.40 -11.98 -7.60
C ASP A 107 7.15 -11.49 -8.36
#